data_AF-A0A3L8SAJ6-F1
#
_entry.id   AF-A0A3L8SAJ6-F1
#
_cell.length_a   1.000
_cell.length_b   1.000
_cell.length_c   1.000
_cell.angle_alpha   90.00
_cell.angle_beta   90.00
_cell.angle_gamma   90.00
#
_symmetry.space_group_name_H-M   'P 1'
#
loop_
_entity.id
_entity.type
_entity.pdbx_description
1 polymer ?
#
loop_
_entity_poly.entity_id
_entity_poly.type
_entity_poly.pdbx_seq_one_letter_code
_entity_poly.pdbx_strand_id
1 'polypeptide(L)'
;VDVAVTEISAIGLEEAGETDLCKSYGVGSLAPEAEMRMWTALCVAMYFFGTRAEITQTPSLVVREDKNVTLKCSQNDNHNSMYWYLQQPGKAMQLIYYSYGGTLKEEGDISAGFQANRPNLAEFYLDILSVKSNHSALYFCASSLDTTL
;
A
#
# COMPACT_ATOMS: atom_id res chain seq x y z
N VAL A 1 -19.69 -9.02 -21.43
CA VAL A 1 -19.46 -7.65 -20.92
C VAL A 1 -17.98 -7.50 -20.65
N ASP A 2 -17.41 -6.32 -20.87
CA ASP A 2 -16.00 -6.03 -20.57
C ASP A 2 -15.91 -5.39 -19.18
N VAL A 3 -15.09 -5.95 -18.30
CA VAL A 3 -14.91 -5.51 -16.91
C VAL A 3 -13.65 -4.67 -16.83
N ALA A 4 -13.80 -3.40 -16.45
CA ALA A 4 -12.67 -2.50 -16.24
C ALA A 4 -12.14 -2.68 -14.81
N VAL A 5 -10.86 -3.04 -14.71
CA VAL A 5 -10.02 -2.92 -13.53
C VAL A 5 -9.19 -1.67 -13.76
N THR A 6 -9.52 -0.57 -13.09
CA THR A 6 -8.91 0.75 -13.35
C THR A 6 -8.12 1.22 -12.14
N GLU A 7 -7.15 2.10 -12.41
CA GLU A 7 -6.24 2.86 -11.53
C GLU A 7 -5.95 2.32 -10.13
N ILE A 8 -4.66 2.07 -9.91
CA ILE A 8 -4.17 1.70 -8.61
C ILE A 8 -3.13 2.69 -8.09
N SER A 9 -3.47 3.36 -7.00
CA SER A 9 -2.55 4.16 -6.21
C SER A 9 -1.86 3.25 -5.18
N ALA A 10 -0.56 3.11 -5.33
CA ALA A 10 0.29 2.49 -4.32
C ALA A 10 0.40 3.40 -3.09
N ILE A 11 0.01 2.90 -1.91
CA ILE A 11 0.26 3.59 -0.65
C ILE A 11 1.32 2.79 0.11
N GLY A 12 2.57 3.26 0.04
CA GLY A 12 3.54 2.98 1.09
C GLY A 12 3.05 3.71 2.33
N LEU A 13 2.51 2.98 3.30
CA LEU A 13 2.22 3.51 4.62
C LEU A 13 3.55 3.52 5.37
N GLU A 14 4.29 4.60 5.22
CA GLU A 14 5.42 4.91 6.08
C GLU A 14 4.84 5.35 7.42
N GLU A 15 5.09 4.58 8.49
CA GLU A 15 4.76 5.07 9.83
C GLU A 15 5.52 6.37 10.08
N ALA A 16 4.85 7.32 10.72
CA ALA A 16 5.37 8.64 11.07
C ALA A 16 6.48 8.61 12.15
N GLY A 17 7.37 7.61 12.13
CA GLY A 17 8.41 7.43 13.15
C GLY A 17 9.59 8.39 13.03
N GLU A 18 10.01 8.72 11.81
CA GLU A 18 11.26 9.48 11.60
C GLU A 18 11.02 10.96 11.27
N THR A 19 9.84 11.31 10.74
CA THR A 19 9.47 12.70 10.38
C THR A 19 8.87 13.49 11.55
N ASP A 20 8.48 12.84 12.66
CA ASP A 20 7.88 13.49 13.82
C ASP A 20 8.89 14.22 14.72
N LEU A 21 10.19 13.90 14.63
CA LEU A 21 11.26 14.67 15.28
C LEU A 21 11.29 16.14 14.82
N CYS A 22 11.08 16.39 13.52
CA CYS A 22 11.04 17.74 12.96
C CYS A 22 9.72 18.49 13.24
N LYS A 23 8.63 17.79 13.60
CA LYS A 23 7.38 18.43 14.03
C LYS A 23 7.43 18.88 15.49
N SER A 24 8.23 18.22 16.33
CA SER A 24 8.32 18.54 17.77
C SER A 24 9.02 19.88 18.07
N TYR A 25 9.94 20.32 17.21
CA TYR A 25 10.69 21.57 17.39
C TYR A 25 9.91 22.85 16.99
N GLY A 26 8.61 22.72 16.69
CA GLY A 26 7.73 23.83 16.32
C GLY A 26 7.02 24.53 17.48
N VAL A 27 7.27 24.19 18.76
CA VAL A 27 6.65 24.88 19.89
C VAL A 27 7.65 25.16 21.01
N GLY A 28 8.23 26.36 20.98
CA GLY A 28 8.58 27.11 22.18
C GLY A 28 9.92 26.80 22.86
N SER A 29 11.04 27.29 22.32
CA SER A 29 12.15 27.83 23.14
C SER A 29 13.15 28.58 22.25
N LEU A 30 13.61 29.75 22.73
CA LEU A 30 14.60 30.60 22.07
C LEU A 30 15.98 29.95 22.14
N ALA A 31 16.26 28.99 21.25
CA ALA A 31 17.60 28.44 21.05
C ALA A 31 18.43 29.35 20.12
N PRO A 32 19.76 29.43 20.30
CA PRO A 32 20.63 30.29 19.49
C PRO A 32 20.56 29.92 18.00
N GLU A 33 20.58 30.94 17.12
CA GLU A 33 20.33 30.82 15.67
C GLU A 33 21.17 29.74 14.94
N ALA A 34 22.35 29.40 15.47
CA ALA A 34 23.24 28.37 14.94
C ALA A 34 22.72 26.94 15.14
N GLU A 35 22.05 26.67 16.27
CA GLU A 35 21.39 25.38 16.54
C GLU A 35 20.24 25.19 15.55
N MET A 36 19.38 26.21 15.42
CA MET A 36 18.21 26.19 14.53
C MET A 36 18.59 25.97 13.06
N ARG A 37 19.71 26.54 12.60
CA ARG A 37 20.25 26.35 11.24
C ARG A 37 20.76 24.94 10.98
N MET A 38 21.37 24.32 11.99
CA MET A 38 21.90 22.96 11.86
C MET A 38 20.77 21.93 11.83
N TRP A 39 19.79 22.07 12.73
CA TRP A 39 18.59 21.22 12.75
C TRP A 39 17.70 21.41 11.53
N THR A 40 17.54 22.64 11.00
CA THR A 40 16.81 22.87 9.74
C THR A 40 17.53 22.27 8.53
N ALA A 41 18.86 22.38 8.44
CA ALA A 41 19.63 21.71 7.39
C ALA A 41 19.51 20.18 7.48
N LEU A 42 19.50 19.62 8.70
CA LEU A 42 19.27 18.20 8.94
C LEU A 42 17.85 17.77 8.55
N CYS A 43 16.82 18.52 8.93
CA CYS A 43 15.43 18.25 8.54
C CYS A 43 15.23 18.35 7.03
N VAL A 44 15.84 19.34 6.37
CA VAL A 44 15.81 19.48 4.91
C VAL A 44 16.54 18.30 4.25
N ALA A 45 17.71 17.90 4.77
CA ALA A 45 18.40 16.72 4.27
C ALA A 45 17.55 15.45 4.45
N MET A 46 16.99 15.21 5.63
CA MET A 46 16.12 14.04 5.89
C MET A 46 14.86 14.06 5.00
N TYR A 47 14.28 15.23 4.72
CA TYR A 47 13.16 15.36 3.78
C TYR A 47 13.54 15.00 2.32
N PHE A 48 14.78 15.28 1.91
CA PHE A 48 15.29 14.93 0.58
C PHE A 48 15.87 13.50 0.48
N PHE A 49 16.26 12.88 1.61
CA PHE A 49 16.85 11.53 1.65
C PHE A 49 15.90 10.44 2.16
N GLY A 50 14.64 10.75 2.49
CA GLY A 50 13.62 9.74 2.81
C GLY A 50 13.37 8.83 1.62
N THR A 51 13.75 7.56 1.72
CA THR A 51 13.41 6.54 0.72
C THR A 51 11.95 6.15 0.94
N ARG A 52 11.06 6.59 0.04
CA ARG A 52 9.67 6.16 0.05
C ARG A 52 9.57 4.71 -0.45
N ALA A 53 8.87 3.85 0.28
CA ALA A 53 8.54 2.50 -0.18
C ALA A 53 7.90 2.56 -1.58
N GLU A 54 8.51 1.91 -2.55
CA GLU A 54 7.97 1.83 -3.91
C GLU A 54 7.16 0.56 -4.05
N ILE A 55 5.89 0.71 -4.44
CA ILE A 55 5.01 -0.41 -4.75
C ILE A 55 4.70 -0.37 -6.24
N THR A 56 4.99 -1.49 -6.92
CA THR A 56 4.67 -1.72 -8.33
C THR A 56 3.52 -2.71 -8.44
N GLN A 57 2.62 -2.53 -9.38
CA GLN A 57 1.49 -3.43 -9.56
C GLN A 57 1.00 -3.50 -11.01
N THR A 58 0.13 -4.47 -11.28
CA THR A 58 -0.50 -4.63 -12.58
C THR A 58 -1.25 -3.35 -12.98
N PRO A 59 -1.03 -2.82 -14.20
CA PRO A 59 -1.74 -1.63 -14.68
C PRO A 59 -3.22 -1.94 -14.94
N SER A 60 -3.98 -0.90 -15.30
CA SER A 60 -5.39 -1.06 -15.66
C SER A 60 -5.59 -2.09 -16.77
N LEU A 61 -6.59 -2.94 -16.63
CA LEU A 61 -6.91 -3.99 -17.59
C LEU A 61 -8.41 -4.09 -17.80
N VAL A 62 -8.80 -4.48 -19.01
CA VAL A 62 -10.18 -4.74 -19.38
C VAL A 62 -10.29 -6.21 -19.76
N VAL A 63 -11.13 -6.95 -19.05
CA VAL A 63 -11.22 -8.41 -19.20
C VAL A 63 -12.66 -8.84 -19.40
N ARG A 64 -12.85 -9.84 -20.26
CA ARG A 64 -14.14 -10.47 -20.47
C ARG A 64 -14.57 -11.26 -19.25
N GLU A 65 -15.87 -11.31 -19.01
CA GLU A 65 -16.44 -12.17 -17.97
C GLU A 65 -16.03 -13.64 -18.11
N ASP A 66 -16.09 -14.37 -17.00
CA ASP A 66 -15.74 -15.79 -16.84
C ASP A 66 -14.28 -16.14 -17.13
N LYS A 67 -13.41 -15.13 -17.19
CA LYS A 67 -11.95 -15.30 -17.23
C LYS A 67 -11.36 -15.20 -15.83
N ASN A 68 -10.24 -15.89 -15.63
CA ASN A 68 -9.42 -15.71 -14.44
C ASN A 68 -8.37 -14.63 -14.72
N VAL A 69 -8.12 -13.78 -13.74
CA VAL A 69 -7.14 -12.70 -13.82
C VAL A 69 -6.31 -12.71 -12.56
N THR A 70 -5.00 -12.51 -12.70
CA THR A 70 -4.08 -12.33 -11.57
C THR A 70 -3.61 -10.88 -11.55
N LEU A 71 -3.92 -10.18 -10.48
CA LEU A 71 -3.33 -8.88 -10.15
C LEU A 71 -2.03 -9.12 -9.38
N LYS A 72 -0.95 -8.49 -9.82
CA LYS A 72 0.36 -8.57 -9.19
C LYS A 72 0.63 -7.30 -8.43
N CYS A 73 1.23 -7.43 -7.25
CA CYS A 73 1.81 -6.34 -6.51
C CYS A 73 3.19 -6.74 -6.00
N SER A 74 4.14 -5.82 -6.07
CA SER A 74 5.49 -5.97 -5.53
C SER A 74 5.95 -4.72 -4.80
N GLN A 75 6.80 -4.88 -3.80
CA GLN A 75 7.38 -3.79 -2.99
C GLN A 75 8.88 -3.99 -2.81
N ASN A 76 9.63 -2.89 -2.68
CA ASN A 76 11.10 -2.89 -2.58
C ASN A 76 11.65 -2.55 -1.19
N ASP A 77 10.78 -2.37 -0.19
CA ASP A 77 11.13 -1.81 1.13
C ASP A 77 11.06 -2.82 2.27
N ASN A 78 11.06 -4.12 1.94
CA ASN A 78 10.99 -5.23 2.90
C ASN A 78 9.85 -5.10 3.95
N HIS A 79 8.77 -4.41 3.60
CA HIS A 79 7.57 -4.30 4.41
C HIS A 79 7.02 -5.68 4.80
N ASN A 80 6.78 -5.87 6.10
CA ASN A 80 6.30 -7.13 6.67
C ASN A 80 4.87 -7.44 6.25
N SER A 81 4.08 -6.39 6.03
CA SER A 81 2.66 -6.47 5.77
C SER A 81 2.32 -5.99 4.36
N MET A 82 1.42 -6.69 3.66
CA MET A 82 0.82 -6.18 2.42
C MET A 82 -0.68 -6.46 2.40
N TYR A 83 -1.39 -5.63 1.64
CA TYR A 83 -2.85 -5.56 1.64
C TYR A 83 -3.36 -5.43 0.22
N TRP A 84 -4.51 -6.06 -0.04
CA TRP A 84 -5.32 -5.85 -1.23
C TRP A 84 -6.67 -5.27 -0.82
N TYR A 85 -7.01 -4.11 -1.39
CA TYR A 85 -8.29 -3.45 -1.21
C TYR A 85 -9.07 -3.40 -2.52
N LEU A 86 -10.38 -3.28 -2.38
CA LEU A 86 -11.32 -2.98 -3.45
C LEU A 86 -12.00 -1.64 -3.17
N GLN A 87 -12.16 -0.80 -4.18
CA GLN A 87 -13.03 0.36 -4.16
C GLN A 87 -13.98 0.34 -5.35
N GLN A 88 -15.25 0.10 -5.08
CA GLN A 88 -16.31 0.27 -6.06
C GLN A 88 -16.74 1.74 -6.13
N PRO A 89 -17.24 2.23 -7.28
CA PRO A 89 -17.73 3.61 -7.41
C PRO A 89 -18.74 3.96 -6.32
N GLY A 90 -18.47 5.03 -5.56
CA GLY A 90 -19.35 5.51 -4.49
C GLY A 90 -19.33 4.68 -3.21
N LYS A 91 -18.43 3.69 -3.06
CA LYS A 91 -18.26 2.91 -1.84
C LYS A 91 -16.94 3.23 -1.14
N ALA A 92 -16.91 2.94 0.16
CA ALA A 92 -15.67 2.94 0.94
C ALA A 92 -14.71 1.85 0.44
N MET A 93 -13.41 2.00 0.72
CA MET A 93 -12.45 0.92 0.50
C MET A 93 -12.78 -0.28 1.39
N GLN A 94 -12.69 -1.49 0.82
CA GLN A 94 -12.96 -2.74 1.50
C GLN A 94 -11.74 -3.63 1.41
N LEU A 95 -11.36 -4.28 2.51
CA LEU A 95 -10.20 -5.17 2.52
C LEU A 95 -10.58 -6.52 1.90
N ILE A 96 -9.78 -6.98 0.93
CA ILE A 96 -9.96 -8.29 0.29
C ILE A 96 -9.12 -9.34 1.03
N TYR A 97 -7.82 -9.09 1.12
CA TYR A 97 -6.85 -9.93 1.80
C TYR A 97 -5.74 -9.06 2.39
N TYR A 98 -5.14 -9.53 3.47
CA TYR A 98 -3.87 -9.02 3.98
C TYR A 98 -2.92 -10.17 4.27
N SER A 99 -1.65 -9.83 4.44
CA SER A 99 -0.58 -10.79 4.66
C SER A 99 0.44 -10.20 5.60
N TYR A 100 0.96 -11.04 6.51
CA TYR A 100 2.00 -10.69 7.47
C TYR A 100 3.14 -11.73 7.41
N GLY A 101 4.40 -11.29 7.44
CA GLY A 101 5.56 -12.19 7.48
C GLY A 101 5.80 -12.97 6.18
N GLY A 102 5.26 -12.51 5.05
CA GLY A 102 5.66 -12.94 3.70
C GLY A 102 5.11 -14.28 3.20
N THR A 103 4.34 -15.02 3.98
CA THR A 103 3.68 -16.27 3.51
C THR A 103 2.26 -16.45 4.04
N LEU A 104 1.95 -15.88 5.21
CA LEU A 104 0.61 -15.91 5.78
C LEU A 104 -0.29 -14.96 5.01
N LYS A 105 -1.54 -15.35 4.83
CA LYS A 105 -2.60 -14.53 4.23
C LYS A 105 -3.88 -14.75 5.00
N GLU A 106 -4.59 -13.68 5.22
CA GLU A 106 -5.81 -13.65 6.01
C GLU A 106 -6.89 -12.91 5.20
N GLU A 107 -8.13 -13.40 5.31
CA GLU A 107 -9.28 -12.83 4.64
C GLU A 107 -9.65 -11.48 5.25
N GLY A 108 -10.01 -10.53 4.39
CA GLY A 108 -10.57 -9.25 4.81
C GLY A 108 -12.09 -9.27 4.90
N ASP A 109 -12.69 -8.09 4.73
CA ASP A 109 -14.14 -7.89 4.70
C ASP A 109 -14.82 -8.64 3.53
N ILE A 110 -14.09 -8.82 2.43
CA ILE A 110 -14.61 -9.41 1.19
C ILE A 110 -13.60 -10.36 0.52
N SER A 111 -13.67 -11.65 0.83
CA SER A 111 -12.80 -12.68 0.21
C SER A 111 -13.45 -13.49 -0.91
N ALA A 112 -14.79 -13.52 -0.96
CA ALA A 112 -15.53 -14.39 -1.88
C ALA A 112 -15.24 -14.05 -3.37
N GLY A 113 -14.79 -15.06 -4.13
CA GLY A 113 -14.42 -14.90 -5.55
C GLY A 113 -12.97 -14.47 -5.78
N PHE A 114 -12.20 -14.27 -4.71
CA PHE A 114 -10.78 -13.94 -4.75
C PHE A 114 -9.94 -15.07 -4.14
N GLN A 115 -8.69 -15.19 -4.59
CA GLN A 115 -7.66 -15.97 -3.91
C GLN A 115 -6.37 -15.17 -3.85
N ALA A 116 -5.75 -15.11 -2.69
CA ALA A 116 -4.46 -14.44 -2.54
C ALA A 116 -3.29 -15.42 -2.53
N ASN A 117 -2.16 -14.99 -3.09
CA ASN A 117 -0.91 -15.74 -3.08
C ASN A 117 0.25 -14.83 -2.66
N ARG A 118 0.98 -15.22 -1.61
CA ARG A 118 2.12 -14.49 -1.07
C ARG A 118 3.35 -15.39 -1.12
N PRO A 119 4.13 -15.37 -2.21
CA PRO A 119 5.30 -16.23 -2.33
C PRO A 119 6.49 -15.76 -1.46
N ASN A 120 6.60 -14.47 -1.17
CA ASN A 120 7.67 -13.87 -0.39
C ASN A 120 7.26 -12.48 0.15
N LEU A 121 8.15 -11.82 0.90
CA LEU A 121 7.90 -10.46 1.42
C LEU A 121 7.76 -9.41 0.31
N ALA A 122 8.44 -9.57 -0.81
CA ALA A 122 8.43 -8.58 -1.89
C ALA A 122 7.15 -8.63 -2.74
N GLU A 123 6.42 -9.74 -2.79
CA GLU A 123 5.34 -9.95 -3.76
C GLU A 123 4.04 -10.42 -3.12
N PHE A 124 2.91 -9.85 -3.55
CA PHE A 124 1.57 -10.26 -3.14
C PHE A 124 0.59 -10.26 -4.31
N TYR A 125 0.11 -11.42 -4.71
CA TYR A 125 -0.78 -11.60 -5.86
C TYR A 125 -2.22 -11.82 -5.42
N LEU A 126 -3.15 -11.34 -6.25
CA LEU A 126 -4.59 -11.52 -6.08
C LEU A 126 -5.20 -12.11 -7.35
N ASP A 127 -5.68 -13.34 -7.26
CA ASP A 127 -6.43 -14.01 -8.30
C ASP A 127 -7.91 -13.69 -8.18
N ILE A 128 -8.51 -13.20 -9.26
CA ILE A 128 -9.94 -13.02 -9.43
C ILE A 128 -10.43 -14.20 -10.27
N LEU A 129 -11.22 -15.07 -9.67
CA LEU A 129 -11.72 -16.27 -10.33
C LEU A 129 -13.05 -15.99 -11.01
N SER A 130 -13.18 -16.42 -12.26
CA SER A 130 -14.40 -16.25 -13.07
C SER A 130 -14.95 -14.82 -12.97
N VAL A 131 -14.20 -13.85 -13.49
CA VAL A 131 -14.50 -12.41 -13.43
C VAL A 131 -15.96 -12.13 -13.80
N LYS A 132 -16.63 -11.28 -13.01
CA LYS A 132 -18.01 -10.85 -13.22
C LYS A 132 -18.09 -9.33 -13.21
N SER A 133 -19.20 -8.79 -13.70
CA SER A 133 -19.47 -7.34 -13.68
C SER A 133 -19.30 -6.68 -12.29
N ASN A 134 -19.57 -7.37 -11.18
CA ASN A 134 -19.37 -6.82 -9.83
C ASN A 134 -17.89 -6.71 -9.40
N HIS A 135 -16.96 -7.34 -10.14
CA HIS A 135 -15.52 -7.19 -9.96
C HIS A 135 -14.98 -5.96 -10.72
N SER A 136 -15.82 -5.18 -11.40
CA SER A 136 -15.38 -3.90 -11.97
C SER A 136 -15.22 -2.87 -10.87
N ALA A 137 -13.97 -2.49 -10.60
CA ALA A 137 -13.60 -1.63 -9.48
C ALA A 137 -12.17 -1.10 -9.64
N LEU A 138 -11.79 -0.20 -8.73
CA LEU A 138 -10.40 0.10 -8.44
C LEU A 138 -9.89 -0.91 -7.41
N TYR A 139 -8.71 -1.47 -7.65
CA TYR A 139 -8.08 -2.42 -6.73
C TYR A 139 -6.85 -1.74 -6.16
N PHE A 140 -6.59 -1.77 -4.85
CA PHE A 140 -5.41 -1.13 -4.26
C PHE A 140 -4.47 -2.11 -3.58
N CYS A 141 -3.18 -2.05 -3.93
CA CYS A 141 -2.14 -2.67 -3.14
C CYS A 141 -1.47 -1.67 -2.21
N ALA A 142 -1.30 -2.06 -0.95
CA ALA A 142 -0.55 -1.30 0.04
C ALA A 142 0.43 -2.21 0.77
N SER A 143 1.48 -1.62 1.33
CA SER A 143 2.43 -2.32 2.19
C SER A 143 2.76 -1.48 3.42
N SER A 144 3.07 -2.14 4.53
CA SER A 144 3.49 -1.51 5.79
C SER A 144 4.63 -2.29 6.43
N LEU A 145 5.58 -1.57 7.01
CA LEU A 145 6.62 -2.14 7.86
C LEU A 145 6.03 -2.80 9.11
N ASP A 146 4.89 -2.29 9.55
CA ASP A 146 4.47 -2.42 10.93
C ASP A 146 3.73 -3.73 11.27
N THR A 147 3.84 -4.02 12.57
CA THR A 147 3.61 -5.23 13.33
C THR A 147 2.58 -4.99 14.44
N THR A 148 1.77 -3.93 14.40
CA THR A 148 0.86 -3.65 15.51
C THR A 148 -0.31 -4.63 15.56
N LEU A 149 -0.29 -5.48 16.60
CA LEU A 149 -1.47 -5.94 17.33
C LEU A 149 -1.79 -4.97 18.47
#